data_AF-X8CG58-F1
#
_entry.id   AF-X8CG58-F1
#
_cell.length_a   1.000
_cell.length_b   1.000
_cell.length_c   1.000
_cell.angle_alpha   90.00
_cell.angle_beta   90.00
_cell.angle_gamma   90.00
#
_symmetry.space_group_name_H-M   'P 1'
#
loop_
_entity.id
_entity.type
_entity.pdbx_description
1 polymer ?
#
loop_
_entity_poly.entity_id
_entity_poly.type
_entity_poly.pdbx_seq_one_letter_code
_entity_poly.pdbx_strand_id
1 'polypeptide(L)'
;MNARPLTIAEWSKLLAEHGLVVDNVTTAPMALLQPRRLVSDEGLFGALRFARNVLLHRDARKRVLAMRRTFRKHRKQLAAVAIVAHKPAASATG
;
A
#
# COMPACT_ATOMS: atom_id res chain seq x y z
N MET A 1 -2.66 10.06 12.02
CA MET A 1 -2.81 8.69 11.49
C MET A 1 -1.57 7.92 11.93
N ASN A 2 -1.70 7.05 12.94
CA ASN A 2 -0.58 6.26 13.48
C ASN A 2 -0.62 4.84 12.91
N ALA A 3 -0.46 4.71 11.59
CA ALA A 3 -0.21 3.42 10.97
C ALA A 3 1.30 3.18 11.04
N ARG A 4 1.76 2.34 11.97
CA ARG A 4 3.16 1.85 11.96
C ARG A 4 3.27 0.85 10.80
N PRO A 5 4.12 1.11 9.79
CA PRO A 5 4.34 0.14 8.72
C PRO A 5 4.96 -1.13 9.33
N LEU A 6 4.35 -2.28 9.04
CA LEU A 6 4.89 -3.58 9.40
C LEU A 6 5.81 -4.08 8.28
N THR A 7 6.86 -4.77 8.68
CA THR A 7 7.74 -5.53 7.79
C THR A 7 7.04 -6.78 7.27
N ILE A 8 7.58 -7.36 6.19
CA ILE A 8 7.08 -8.64 5.66
C ILE A 8 7.07 -9.72 6.74
N ALA A 9 8.13 -9.79 7.55
CA ALA A 9 8.24 -10.77 8.62
C ALA A 9 7.15 -10.58 9.69
N GLU A 10 6.89 -9.33 10.11
CA GLU A 10 5.81 -9.02 11.06
C GLU A 10 4.43 -9.38 10.47
N TRP A 11 4.20 -9.11 9.18
CA TRP A 11 2.96 -9.49 8.50
C TRP A 11 2.79 -11.01 8.41
N SER A 12 3.82 -11.74 7.98
CA SER A 12 3.75 -13.20 7.88
C SER A 12 3.55 -13.84 9.24
N LYS A 13 4.20 -13.32 10.29
CA LYS A 13 4.01 -13.78 11.67
C LYS A 13 2.58 -13.55 12.14
N LEU A 14 2.02 -12.37 11.89
CA LEU A 14 0.64 -12.04 12.26
C LEU A 14 -0.36 -12.98 11.59
N LEU A 15 -0.16 -13.27 10.29
CA LEU A 15 -1.02 -14.20 9.56
C LEU A 15 -0.92 -15.64 10.11
N ALA A 16 0.30 -16.10 10.41
CA ALA A 16 0.53 -17.41 11.02
C ALA A 16 -0.09 -17.53 12.42
N GLU A 17 0.03 -16.49 13.25
CA GLU A 17 -0.60 -16.42 14.59
C GLU A 17 -2.13 -16.55 14.51
N HIS A 18 -2.74 -16.12 13.40
CA HIS A 18 -4.17 -16.27 13.13
C HIS A 18 -4.53 -17.55 12.36
N GLY A 19 -3.62 -18.51 12.26
CA GLY A 19 -3.86 -19.82 11.65
C GLY A 19 -3.95 -19.78 10.12
N LEU A 20 -3.40 -18.75 9.48
CA LEU A 20 -3.26 -18.69 8.02
C LEU A 20 -1.85 -19.12 7.63
N VAL A 21 -1.76 -19.89 6.54
CA VAL A 21 -0.50 -20.30 5.93
C VAL A 21 -0.21 -19.35 4.77
N VAL A 22 0.95 -18.70 4.80
CA VAL A 22 1.36 -17.77 3.73
C VAL A 22 1.89 -18.55 2.54
N ASP A 23 1.25 -18.40 1.38
CA ASP A 23 1.62 -19.06 0.14
C ASP A 23 2.62 -18.26 -0.68
N ASN A 24 2.38 -16.94 -0.77
CA ASN A 24 3.19 -16.06 -1.59
C ASN A 24 3.25 -14.66 -1.02
N VAL A 25 4.43 -14.05 -1.11
CA VAL A 25 4.65 -12.64 -0.78
C VAL A 25 5.27 -11.96 -1.99
N THR A 26 4.57 -10.98 -2.55
CA THR A 26 5.09 -10.14 -3.63
C THR A 26 5.32 -8.73 -3.12
N THR A 27 6.43 -8.12 -3.54
CA THR A 27 6.72 -6.72 -3.26
C THR A 27 6.72 -5.90 -4.53
N ALA A 28 6.25 -4.67 -4.44
CA ALA A 28 6.30 -3.71 -5.54
C ALA A 28 6.86 -2.37 -5.06
N PRO A 29 7.61 -1.65 -5.90
CA PRO A 29 8.08 -0.32 -5.56
C PRO A 29 6.88 0.59 -5.26
N MET A 30 7.01 1.38 -4.19
CA MET A 30 5.94 2.24 -3.70
C MET A 30 5.86 3.51 -4.54
N ALA A 31 5.26 3.40 -5.72
CA ALA A 31 5.00 4.49 -6.67
C ALA A 31 3.70 5.27 -6.36
N LEU A 32 3.34 5.40 -5.07
CA LEU A 32 2.18 6.18 -4.64
C LEU A 32 2.34 7.66 -5.05
N LEU A 33 1.29 8.22 -5.66
CA LEU A 33 1.24 9.55 -6.27
C LEU A 33 2.18 9.78 -7.49
N GLN A 34 2.66 8.72 -8.13
CA GLN A 34 3.28 8.89 -9.46
C GLN A 34 2.16 9.18 -10.48
N PRO A 35 2.30 10.20 -11.34
CA PRO A 35 1.27 10.57 -12.32
C PRO A 35 0.81 9.37 -13.17
N ARG A 36 1.75 8.51 -13.57
CA ARG A 36 1.47 7.30 -14.34
C ARG A 36 0.58 6.31 -13.59
N ARG A 37 0.85 6.10 -12.29
CA ARG A 37 0.07 5.17 -11.45
C ARG A 37 -1.31 5.73 -11.13
N LEU A 38 -1.40 7.05 -10.88
CA LEU A 38 -2.68 7.72 -10.66
C LEU A 38 -3.62 7.59 -11.87
N VAL A 39 -3.09 7.68 -13.08
CA VAL A 39 -3.85 7.48 -14.32
C VAL A 39 -4.22 6.01 -14.52
N SER A 40 -3.36 5.06 -14.14
CA SER A 40 -3.70 3.64 -14.15
C SER A 40 -4.77 3.27 -13.12
N ASP A 41 -4.79 3.93 -11.96
CA ASP A 41 -5.69 3.62 -10.84
C ASP A 41 -7.07 4.30 -11.00
N GLU A 42 -7.12 5.59 -11.39
CA GLU A 42 -8.36 6.38 -11.50
C GLU A 42 -8.80 6.70 -12.94
N GLY A 43 -7.99 6.36 -13.94
CA GLY A 43 -8.18 6.82 -15.31
C GLY A 43 -7.79 8.29 -15.52
N LEU A 44 -7.79 8.74 -16.78
CA LEU A 44 -7.33 10.09 -17.15
C LEU A 44 -8.20 11.19 -16.52
N PHE A 45 -9.53 11.01 -16.53
CA PHE A 45 -10.48 11.97 -15.95
C PHE A 45 -10.41 12.04 -14.42
N GLY A 46 -10.28 10.90 -13.75
CA GLY A 46 -10.12 10.83 -12.29
C GLY A 46 -8.81 11.47 -11.84
N ALA A 47 -7.71 11.19 -12.55
CA ALA A 47 -6.42 11.83 -12.29
C ALA A 47 -6.45 13.36 -12.49
N LEU A 48 -7.13 13.86 -13.52
CA LEU A 48 -7.27 15.30 -13.78
C LEU A 48 -8.13 15.99 -12.70
N ARG A 49 -9.23 15.36 -12.29
CA ARG A 49 -10.08 15.83 -11.19
C ARG A 49 -9.30 15.88 -9.87
N PHE A 50 -8.53 14.84 -9.56
CA PHE A 50 -7.66 14.82 -8.39
C PHE A 50 -6.63 15.96 -8.44
N ALA A 51 -5.94 16.12 -9.58
CA ALA A 51 -4.96 17.18 -9.76
C ALA A 51 -5.59 18.57 -9.59
N ARG A 52 -6.78 18.80 -10.18
CA ARG A 52 -7.57 20.03 -10.02
C ARG A 52 -7.91 20.28 -8.55
N ASN A 53 -8.38 19.27 -7.81
CA ASN A 53 -8.72 19.41 -6.40
C ASN A 53 -7.48 19.73 -5.54
N VAL A 54 -6.34 19.10 -5.83
CA VAL A 54 -5.06 19.41 -5.17
C VAL A 54 -4.58 20.83 -5.50
N LEU A 55 -4.81 21.32 -6.72
CA LEU A 55 -4.43 22.67 -7.13
C LEU A 55 -5.31 23.74 -6.48
N LEU A 56 -6.63 23.53 -6.48
CA LEU A 56 -7.63 24.48 -6.00
C LEU A 56 -7.67 24.58 -4.47
N HIS A 57 -7.43 23.48 -3.75
CA HIS A 57 -7.50 23.46 -2.29
C HIS A 57 -6.10 23.50 -1.65
N ARG A 58 -5.73 24.66 -1.08
CA ARG A 58 -4.41 24.90 -0.46
C ARG A 58 -4.08 23.88 0.66
N ASP A 59 -5.07 23.47 1.44
CA ASP A 59 -4.84 22.50 2.51
C ASP A 59 -4.67 21.07 1.97
N ALA A 60 -5.43 20.69 0.94
CA ALA A 60 -5.23 19.44 0.25
C ALA A 60 -3.82 19.40 -0.38
N ARG A 61 -3.39 20.50 -1.00
CA ARG A 61 -2.03 20.67 -1.52
C ARG A 61 -0.97 20.43 -0.46
N LYS A 62 -1.07 21.11 0.69
CA LYS A 62 -0.11 20.96 1.79
C LYS A 62 0.00 19.50 2.25
N ARG A 63 -1.14 18.82 2.45
CA ARG A 63 -1.19 17.41 2.86
C ARG A 63 -0.57 16.47 1.82
N VAL A 64 -0.92 16.65 0.54
CA VAL A 64 -0.39 15.83 -0.57
C VAL A 64 1.12 16.03 -0.73
N LEU A 65 1.63 17.27 -0.63
CA LEU A 65 3.06 17.53 -0.68
C LEU A 65 3.80 16.94 0.53
N ALA A 66 3.25 17.05 1.73
CA ALA A 66 3.83 16.44 2.92
C ALA A 66 3.93 14.92 2.77
N MET A 67 2.84 14.27 2.34
CA MET A 67 2.83 12.84 2.04
C MET A 67 3.86 12.48 0.96
N ARG A 68 3.86 13.20 -0.17
CA ARG A 68 4.83 12.97 -1.26
C ARG A 68 6.28 13.13 -0.79
N ARG A 69 6.57 14.08 0.11
CA ARG A 69 7.91 14.28 0.68
C ARG A 69 8.33 13.10 1.54
N THR A 70 7.47 12.63 2.44
CA THR A 70 7.73 11.46 3.29
C THR A 70 7.96 10.20 2.46
N PHE A 71 7.08 9.92 1.49
CA PHE A 71 7.20 8.78 0.59
C PHE A 71 8.48 8.84 -0.23
N ARG A 72 8.85 10.02 -0.77
CA ARG A 72 10.11 10.20 -1.50
C ARG A 72 11.34 10.01 -0.60
N LYS A 73 11.31 10.51 0.62
CA LYS A 73 12.42 10.40 1.59
C LYS A 73 12.68 8.93 1.95
N HIS A 74 11.61 8.17 2.17
CA HIS A 74 11.69 6.77 2.59
C HIS A 74 11.47 5.76 1.45
N ARG A 75 11.55 6.18 0.18
CA ARG A 75 11.29 5.34 -1.00
C ARG A 75 12.12 4.06 -1.08
N LYS A 76 13.30 4.03 -0.45
CA LYS A 76 14.20 2.86 -0.42
C LYS A 76 13.84 1.88 0.70
N GLN A 77 13.07 2.33 1.69
CA GLN A 77 12.66 1.59 2.89
C GLN A 77 11.17 1.24 2.85
N LEU A 78 10.43 1.75 1.87
CA LEU A 78 9.00 1.56 1.71
C LEU A 78 8.72 0.77 0.42
N ALA A 79 8.10 -0.39 0.58
CA ALA A 79 7.60 -1.22 -0.51
C ALA A 79 6.11 -1.50 -0.28
N ALA A 80 5.36 -1.60 -1.38
CA ALA A 80 4.04 -2.21 -1.32
C ALA A 80 4.23 -3.72 -1.17
N VAL A 81 3.50 -4.34 -0.25
CA VAL A 81 3.54 -5.77 0.02
C VAL A 81 2.16 -6.35 -0.27
N ALA A 82 2.12 -7.38 -1.11
CA ALA A 82 0.93 -8.20 -1.36
C ALA A 82 1.21 -9.60 -0.81
N ILE A 83 0.33 -10.10 0.05
CA ILE A 83 0.47 -11.42 0.67
C ILE A 83 -0.76 -12.26 0.30
N VAL A 84 -0.52 -13.46 -0.21
CA VAL A 84 -1.53 -14.49 -0.43
C VAL A 84 -1.35 -15.52 0.67
N ALA A 85 -2.42 -15.80 1.42
CA ALA A 85 -2.43 -16.79 2.47
C ALA A 85 -3.76 -17.54 2.45
N HIS A 86 -3.72 -18.82 2.78
CA HIS A 86 -4.91 -19.67 2.88
C HIS A 86 -5.12 -20.16 4.30
N LYS A 87 -6.37 -20.49 4.61
CA LYS A 87 -6.70 -21.25 5.81
C LYS A 87 -6.42 -22.73 5.51
N PRO A 88 -5.56 -23.41 6.30
CA PRO A 88 -5.32 -24.83 6.10
C PRO A 88 -6.64 -25.59 6.23
N ALA A 89 -6.88 -26.55 5.33
CA ALA A 89 -7.99 -27.47 5.49
C ALA A 89 -7.83 -28.17 6.84
N ALA A 90 -8.89 -28.24 7.65
CA ALA A 90 -8.85 -29.03 8.85
C ALA A 90 -8.47 -30.45 8.43
N SER A 91 -7.32 -30.95 8.92
CA SER A 91 -6.96 -32.35 8.76
C SER A 91 -8.17 -33.16 9.21
N ALA A 92 -8.82 -33.85 8.28
CA ALA A 92 -9.84 -34.81 8.61
C ALA A 92 -9.12 -35.93 9.37
N THR A 93 -9.12 -35.84 10.69
CA THR A 93 -8.74 -36.92 11.58
C THR A 93 -9.72 -38.06 11.31
N GLY A 94 -9.26 -39.08 10.61
CA GLY A 94 -9.82 -40.43 10.62
C GLY A 94 -9.11 -41.26 11.67
#